data_AF-A0AA39RLV1-F1
#
_entry.id   AF-A0AA39RLV1-F1
#
_cell.length_a   1.000
_cell.length_b   1.000
_cell.length_c   1.000
_cell.angle_alpha   90.00
_cell.angle_beta   90.00
_cell.angle_gamma   90.00
#
_symmetry.space_group_name_H-M   'P 1'
#
loop_
_entity.id
_entity.type
_entity.pdbx_description
1 polymer ?
#
loop_
_entity_poly.entity_id
_entity_poly.type
_entity_poly.pdbx_seq_one_letter_code
_entity_poly.pdbx_strand_id
1 'polypeptide(L)'
;MSTNPTALAKQCAHVTSEPSREVPEQDHYILEEEEMLDMVIEEIEDKERGWTGGHPAEQLEEIHVRKGDPTKVVKIGGALDCEVRKSLVKLLEEYNDIFALSHDEMLGIPPNLAAHRLAVDATFKPVKQKQRHFNVQRNTAVQEEVDKLLKARFIKESRYPEWIANVVMIN
;
A
#
# COMPACT_ATOMS: atom_id res chain seq x y z
N MET A 1 -9.75 -73.95 22.64
CA MET A 1 -8.39 -74.37 23.09
C MET A 1 -7.44 -73.86 22.02
N SER A 2 -6.40 -73.06 22.23
CA SER A 2 -5.64 -72.68 23.41
C SER A 2 -4.83 -71.42 23.03
N THR A 3 -4.82 -70.44 23.92
CA THR A 3 -3.67 -69.58 24.30
C THR A 3 -2.73 -68.97 23.23
N ASN A 4 -2.82 -67.64 23.06
CA ASN A 4 -1.79 -66.59 23.26
C ASN A 4 -0.47 -67.01 24.00
N PRO A 5 0.61 -66.19 24.13
CA PRO A 5 1.04 -64.95 23.44
C PRO A 5 2.61 -64.77 23.30
N THR A 6 3.06 -63.59 22.85
CA THR A 6 4.25 -62.84 23.33
C THR A 6 5.68 -63.09 22.77
N ALA A 7 6.28 -61.96 22.35
CA ALA A 7 7.70 -61.55 22.35
C ALA A 7 8.67 -62.06 21.27
N LEU A 8 9.15 -61.12 20.44
CA LEU A 8 10.52 -60.62 20.59
C LEU A 8 10.66 -59.21 19.99
N ALA A 9 11.17 -58.29 20.80
CA ALA A 9 11.66 -57.00 20.36
C ALA A 9 13.11 -57.12 19.84
N LYS A 10 13.48 -56.13 19.01
CA LYS A 10 14.83 -55.72 18.58
C LYS A 10 15.39 -56.41 17.33
N GLN A 11 15.46 -55.63 16.25
CA GLN A 11 16.75 -55.41 15.57
C GLN A 11 16.72 -54.02 14.93
N CYS A 12 17.58 -53.14 15.44
CA CYS A 12 17.94 -51.87 14.83
C CYS A 12 18.58 -52.14 13.46
N ALA A 13 18.09 -51.50 12.41
CA ALA A 13 18.77 -51.43 11.13
C ALA A 13 19.29 -50.01 10.92
N HIS A 14 20.61 -49.89 11.08
CA HIS A 14 21.51 -48.91 10.47
C HIS A 14 20.99 -47.50 10.20
N VAL A 15 21.41 -46.60 11.09
CA VAL A 15 21.91 -45.29 10.67
C VAL A 15 23.06 -45.54 9.70
N THR A 16 22.82 -45.27 8.42
CA THR A 16 23.85 -44.82 7.50
C THR A 16 23.42 -43.43 7.06
N SER A 17 24.12 -42.44 7.61
CA SER A 17 24.09 -41.05 7.20
C SER A 17 24.24 -40.97 5.69
N GLU A 18 23.17 -40.62 4.98
CA GLU A 18 23.32 -40.06 3.64
C GLU A 18 24.14 -38.77 3.78
N PRO A 19 25.17 -38.56 2.94
CA PRO A 19 25.95 -37.34 2.99
C PRO A 19 25.01 -36.19 2.68
N SER A 20 25.01 -35.20 3.57
CA SER A 20 24.38 -33.91 3.40
C SER A 20 24.65 -33.45 1.96
N ARG A 21 23.61 -33.48 1.11
CA ARG A 21 23.62 -32.60 -0.05
C ARG A 21 23.61 -31.20 0.55
N GLU A 22 24.78 -30.56 0.54
CA GLU A 22 24.90 -29.14 0.78
C GLU A 22 23.87 -28.47 -0.13
N VAL A 23 22.80 -27.94 0.47
CA VAL A 23 21.91 -27.01 -0.20
C VAL A 23 22.80 -25.80 -0.46
N PRO A 24 23.02 -25.37 -1.72
CA PRO A 24 23.79 -24.17 -1.96
C PRO A 24 23.12 -23.03 -1.19
N GLU A 25 23.88 -22.37 -0.33
CA GLU A 25 23.40 -21.21 0.44
C GLU A 25 22.69 -20.25 -0.53
N GLN A 26 21.38 -20.12 -0.35
CA GLN A 26 20.49 -19.30 -1.16
C GLN A 26 20.62 -17.81 -0.81
N ASP A 27 21.82 -17.40 -0.37
CA ASP A 27 22.13 -16.01 -0.01
C ASP A 27 22.60 -15.22 -1.24
N HIS A 28 22.95 -15.89 -2.35
CA HIS A 28 23.44 -15.24 -3.56
C HIS A 28 22.33 -14.65 -4.46
N TYR A 29 21.08 -15.12 -4.35
CA TYR A 29 19.97 -14.61 -5.18
C TYR A 29 19.33 -13.33 -4.61
N ILE A 30 19.46 -13.08 -3.30
CA ILE A 30 18.84 -11.94 -2.63
C ILE A 30 19.63 -10.65 -2.92
N LEU A 31 20.95 -10.75 -3.01
CA LEU A 31 21.83 -9.62 -3.31
C LEU A 31 21.61 -9.10 -4.73
N GLU A 32 21.38 -9.97 -5.72
CA GLU A 32 21.08 -9.56 -7.10
C GLU A 32 19.74 -8.81 -7.21
N GLU A 33 18.71 -9.22 -6.46
CA GLU A 33 17.43 -8.50 -6.41
C GLU A 33 17.55 -7.16 -5.67
N GLU A 34 18.32 -7.08 -4.57
CA GLU A 34 18.60 -5.82 -3.85
C GLU A 34 19.43 -4.86 -4.71
N GLU A 35 20.49 -5.33 -5.37
CA GLU A 35 21.31 -4.54 -6.29
C GLU A 35 20.52 -4.08 -7.53
N MET A 36 19.64 -4.94 -8.06
CA MET A 36 18.73 -4.57 -9.14
C MET A 36 17.69 -3.54 -8.68
N LEU A 37 17.20 -3.65 -7.45
CA LEU A 37 16.33 -2.64 -6.86
C LEU A 37 17.06 -1.32 -6.65
N ASP A 38 18.28 -1.33 -6.12
CA ASP A 38 19.09 -0.14 -5.90
C ASP A 38 19.44 0.54 -7.22
N MET A 39 19.77 -0.23 -8.26
CA MET A 39 20.00 0.29 -9.61
C MET A 39 18.72 0.88 -10.22
N VAL A 40 17.57 0.23 -10.06
CA VAL A 40 16.27 0.76 -10.52
C VAL A 40 15.89 2.01 -9.71
N ILE A 41 16.21 2.05 -8.42
CA ILE A 41 16.00 3.21 -7.54
C ILE A 41 16.87 4.38 -8.00
N GLU A 42 18.17 4.17 -8.27
CA GLU A 42 19.05 5.19 -8.81
C GLU A 42 18.60 5.66 -10.20
N GLU A 43 18.16 4.75 -11.08
CA GLU A 43 17.65 5.11 -12.41
C GLU A 43 16.34 5.91 -12.34
N ILE A 44 15.48 5.60 -11.35
CA ILE A 44 14.27 6.39 -11.07
C ILE A 44 14.64 7.75 -10.48
N GLU A 45 15.58 7.81 -9.54
CA GLU A 45 16.08 9.07 -8.94
C GLU A 45 16.77 9.97 -9.99
N ASP A 46 17.50 9.39 -10.95
CA ASP A 46 18.10 10.13 -12.06
C ASP A 46 17.05 10.60 -13.08
N LYS A 47 15.98 9.82 -13.31
CA LYS A 47 14.81 10.27 -14.08
C LYS A 47 14.03 11.37 -13.35
N GLU A 48 13.96 11.35 -12.02
CA GLU A 48 13.39 12.42 -11.19
C GLU A 48 14.25 13.71 -11.25
N ARG A 49 15.59 13.59 -11.29
CA ARG A 49 16.49 14.74 -11.53
C ARG A 49 16.28 15.38 -12.90
N GLY A 50 15.83 14.61 -13.89
CA GLY A 50 15.48 15.07 -15.23
C GLY A 50 14.00 15.46 -15.42
N TRP A 51 13.13 15.08 -14.48
CA TRP A 51 11.72 15.44 -14.49
C TRP A 51 11.57 16.88 -13.99
N THR A 52 11.49 17.83 -14.92
CA THR A 52 10.99 19.16 -14.58
C THR A 52 9.52 19.00 -14.25
N GLY A 53 9.21 18.83 -12.96
CA GLY A 53 7.85 18.75 -12.42
C GLY A 53 6.91 19.60 -13.24
N GLY A 54 5.89 18.99 -13.85
CA GLY A 54 4.96 19.67 -14.73
C GLY A 54 4.38 20.89 -14.03
N HIS A 55 5.02 22.04 -14.23
CA HIS A 55 4.47 23.30 -13.81
C HIS A 55 3.13 23.40 -14.53
N PRO A 56 2.03 23.73 -13.81
CA PRO A 56 0.76 23.90 -14.46
C PRO A 56 0.96 24.90 -15.61
N ALA A 57 0.50 24.51 -16.81
CA ALA A 57 0.69 25.29 -18.03
C ALA A 57 0.14 26.73 -17.89
N GLU A 58 -0.72 26.93 -16.90
CA GLU A 58 -1.34 28.19 -16.53
C GLU A 58 -1.22 28.44 -15.02
N GLN A 59 -1.18 29.71 -14.64
CA GLN A 59 -1.21 30.12 -13.24
C GLN A 59 -2.52 29.65 -12.59
N LEU A 60 -2.45 29.06 -11.40
CA LEU A 60 -3.62 28.65 -10.63
C LEU A 60 -3.99 29.72 -9.60
N GLU A 61 -5.28 29.89 -9.35
CA GLU A 61 -5.82 30.77 -8.32
C GLU A 61 -6.62 29.98 -7.28
N GLU A 62 -6.42 30.31 -6.01
CA GLU A 62 -7.13 29.69 -4.89
C GLU A 62 -8.47 30.38 -4.62
N ILE A 63 -9.53 29.59 -4.56
CA ILE A 63 -10.88 30.03 -4.22
C ILE A 63 -11.38 29.30 -2.98
N HIS A 64 -12.18 29.99 -2.17
CA HIS A 64 -12.83 29.41 -1.00
C HIS A 64 -14.18 28.85 -1.42
N VAL A 65 -14.35 27.54 -1.26
CA VAL A 65 -15.57 26.85 -1.70
C VAL A 65 -16.63 26.85 -0.61
N ARG A 66 -16.22 26.97 0.66
CA ARG A 66 -17.14 26.96 1.81
C ARG A 66 -16.99 28.22 2.65
N LYS A 67 -18.11 28.96 2.80
CA LYS A 67 -18.14 30.15 3.67
C LYS A 67 -17.97 29.73 5.13
N GLY A 68 -16.91 30.24 5.78
CA GLY A 68 -16.64 30.01 7.19
C GLY A 68 -15.65 28.89 7.51
N ASP A 69 -15.12 28.18 6.50
CA ASP A 69 -14.05 27.19 6.70
C ASP A 69 -12.82 27.56 5.84
N PRO A 70 -11.73 28.06 6.45
CA PRO A 70 -10.52 28.46 5.71
C PRO A 70 -9.74 27.26 5.14
N THR A 71 -10.06 26.03 5.53
CA THR A 71 -9.38 24.82 5.03
C THR A 71 -9.94 24.32 3.71
N LYS A 72 -11.12 24.83 3.30
CA LYS A 72 -11.86 24.37 2.11
C LYS A 72 -11.56 25.23 0.89
N VAL A 73 -10.33 25.10 0.40
CA VAL A 73 -9.82 25.81 -0.77
C VAL A 73 -9.65 24.88 -1.96
N VAL A 74 -9.94 25.39 -3.16
CA VAL A 74 -9.72 24.70 -4.44
C VAL A 74 -8.94 25.62 -5.36
N LYS A 75 -8.08 25.04 -6.21
CA LYS A 75 -7.32 25.76 -7.23
C LYS A 75 -8.03 25.68 -8.58
N ILE A 76 -8.29 26.83 -9.20
CA ILE A 76 -8.85 26.95 -10.55
C ILE A 76 -7.87 27.64 -11.50
N GLY A 77 -8.05 27.47 -12.81
CA GLY A 77 -7.22 28.16 -13.80
C GLY A 77 -7.34 29.68 -13.69
N GLY A 78 -6.20 30.38 -13.69
CA GLY A 78 -6.13 31.83 -13.61
C GLY A 78 -6.47 32.54 -14.92
N ALA A 79 -6.36 31.84 -16.06
CA ALA A 79 -6.70 32.37 -17.39
C ALA A 79 -8.19 32.16 -17.75
N LEU A 80 -9.04 31.78 -16.79
CA LEU A 80 -10.47 31.58 -17.03
C LEU A 80 -11.18 32.92 -17.30
N ASP A 81 -12.01 32.93 -18.34
CA ASP A 81 -12.91 34.05 -18.63
C ASP A 81 -13.79 34.39 -17.41
N CYS A 82 -14.06 35.68 -17.23
CA CYS A 82 -14.78 36.22 -16.07
C CYS A 82 -16.14 35.51 -15.84
N GLU A 83 -16.89 35.24 -16.90
CA GLU A 83 -18.21 34.60 -16.80
C GLU A 83 -18.11 33.10 -16.49
N VAL A 84 -17.13 32.40 -17.07
CA VAL A 84 -16.87 30.99 -16.79
C VAL A 84 -16.40 30.82 -15.35
N ARG A 85 -15.46 31.66 -14.92
CA ARG A 85 -14.95 31.70 -13.56
C ARG A 85 -16.08 31.89 -12.55
N LYS A 86 -16.94 32.90 -12.72
CA LYS A 86 -18.09 33.14 -11.82
C LYS A 86 -19.01 31.93 -11.76
N SER A 87 -19.32 31.34 -12.92
CA SER A 87 -20.21 30.18 -13.00
C SER A 87 -19.61 28.96 -12.31
N LEU A 88 -18.30 28.72 -12.48
CA LEU A 88 -17.57 27.63 -11.82
C LEU A 88 -17.52 27.82 -10.30
N VAL A 89 -17.16 29.02 -9.84
CA VAL A 89 -17.13 29.32 -8.40
C VAL A 89 -18.50 29.10 -7.78
N LYS A 90 -19.57 29.61 -8.42
CA LYS A 90 -20.94 29.41 -7.95
C LYS A 90 -21.32 27.93 -7.87
N LEU A 91 -20.95 27.14 -8.88
CA LEU A 91 -21.21 25.70 -8.90
C LEU A 91 -20.47 24.99 -7.76
N LEU A 92 -19.21 25.31 -7.55
CA LEU A 92 -18.42 24.72 -6.45
C LEU A 92 -19.00 25.09 -5.09
N GLU A 93 -19.43 26.35 -4.90
CA GLU A 93 -20.12 26.78 -3.68
C GLU A 93 -21.47 26.05 -3.50
N GLU A 94 -22.24 25.85 -4.56
CA GLU A 94 -23.56 25.21 -4.53
C GLU A 94 -23.47 23.71 -4.20
N TYR A 95 -22.45 23.01 -4.72
CA TYR A 95 -22.25 21.58 -4.54
C TYR A 95 -21.07 21.24 -3.62
N ASN A 96 -20.76 22.13 -2.67
CA ASN A 96 -19.62 21.95 -1.76
C ASN A 96 -19.72 20.70 -0.87
N ASP A 97 -20.91 20.15 -0.71
CA ASP A 97 -21.22 18.95 0.09
C ASP A 97 -21.06 17.63 -0.68
N ILE A 98 -21.02 17.68 -2.02
CA ILE A 98 -20.85 16.50 -2.88
C ILE A 98 -19.37 16.11 -2.97
N PHE A 99 -18.46 17.09 -2.94
CA PHE A 99 -17.03 16.86 -3.10
C PHE A 99 -16.33 16.64 -1.75
N ALA A 100 -15.49 15.61 -1.66
CA ALA A 100 -14.57 15.44 -0.54
C ALA A 100 -13.26 16.21 -0.82
N LEU A 101 -13.12 17.40 -0.22
CA LEU A 101 -11.92 18.24 -0.37
C LEU A 101 -10.77 17.76 0.52
N SER A 102 -11.07 16.90 1.49
CA SER A 102 -10.10 16.23 2.36
C SER A 102 -10.46 14.76 2.54
N HIS A 103 -9.48 13.94 2.92
CA HIS A 103 -9.69 12.50 3.11
C HIS A 103 -10.72 12.21 4.21
N ASP A 104 -10.76 13.06 5.24
CA ASP A 104 -11.72 12.98 6.34
C ASP A 104 -13.18 13.20 5.90
N GLU A 105 -13.42 13.82 4.73
CA GLU A 105 -14.77 14.06 4.19
C GLU A 105 -15.29 12.94 3.31
N MET A 106 -14.43 12.00 2.90
CA MET A 106 -14.86 10.82 2.18
C MET A 106 -15.52 9.85 3.17
N LEU A 107 -16.76 10.15 3.55
CA LEU A 107 -17.60 9.24 4.32
C LEU A 107 -17.96 8.06 3.42
N GLY A 108 -17.10 7.05 3.40
CA GLY A 108 -17.32 5.84 2.62
C GLY A 108 -18.64 5.15 2.96
N ILE A 109 -19.00 4.13 2.18
CA ILE A 109 -20.21 3.36 2.42
C ILE A 109 -20.06 2.62 3.77
N PRO A 110 -20.98 2.78 4.72
CA PRO A 110 -20.83 2.16 6.01
C PRO A 110 -20.90 0.63 5.86
N PRO A 111 -20.05 -0.13 6.55
CA PRO A 111 -19.87 -1.56 6.29
C PRO A 111 -21.11 -2.41 6.66
N ASN A 112 -22.04 -1.87 7.45
CA ASN A 112 -23.35 -2.48 7.72
C ASN A 112 -24.33 -2.33 6.54
N LEU A 113 -24.11 -1.37 5.65
CA LEU A 113 -24.93 -1.15 4.46
C LEU A 113 -24.44 -1.99 3.29
N ALA A 114 -23.13 -1.92 3.00
CA ALA A 114 -22.51 -2.76 1.99
C ALA A 114 -21.07 -3.07 2.37
N ALA A 115 -20.70 -4.34 2.28
CA ALA A 115 -19.34 -4.80 2.43
C ALA A 115 -19.01 -5.75 1.28
N HIS A 116 -17.85 -5.55 0.66
CA HIS A 116 -17.37 -6.49 -0.34
C HIS A 116 -16.64 -7.65 0.34
N ARG A 117 -17.03 -8.88 -0.01
CA ARG A 117 -16.29 -10.08 0.36
C ARG A 117 -15.54 -10.56 -0.88
N LEU A 118 -14.21 -10.53 -0.80
CA LEU A 118 -13.37 -11.13 -1.84
C LEU A 118 -13.66 -12.63 -1.93
N ALA A 119 -13.95 -13.11 -3.13
CA ALA A 119 -14.12 -14.53 -3.41
C ALA A 119 -12.73 -15.18 -3.59
N VAL A 120 -12.09 -15.53 -2.48
CA VAL A 120 -10.80 -16.23 -2.46
C VAL A 120 -11.07 -17.73 -2.35
N ASP A 121 -10.43 -18.53 -3.21
CA ASP A 121 -10.47 -19.99 -3.12
C ASP A 121 -9.75 -20.43 -1.82
N ALA A 122 -10.47 -21.16 -0.98
CA ALA A 122 -10.02 -21.59 0.34
C ALA A 122 -8.85 -22.59 0.31
N THR A 123 -8.52 -23.15 -0.85
CA THR A 123 -7.36 -24.02 -1.02
C THR A 123 -6.04 -23.25 -1.12
N PHE A 124 -6.08 -21.94 -1.41
CA PHE A 124 -4.88 -21.11 -1.47
C PHE A 124 -4.34 -20.81 -0.07
N LYS A 125 -3.02 -20.98 0.06
CA LYS A 125 -2.29 -20.65 1.29
C LYS A 125 -2.03 -19.14 1.36
N PRO A 126 -2.24 -18.50 2.53
CA PRO A 126 -1.85 -17.12 2.75
C PRO A 126 -0.36 -16.88 2.50
N VAL A 127 -0.03 -15.73 1.91
CA VAL A 127 1.35 -15.32 1.65
C VAL A 127 1.71 -14.11 2.50
N LYS A 128 2.83 -14.21 3.23
CA LYS A 128 3.45 -13.09 3.92
C LYS A 128 4.71 -12.67 3.17
N GLN A 129 4.63 -11.55 2.47
CA GLN A 129 5.81 -10.98 1.84
C GLN A 129 6.78 -10.48 2.92
N LYS A 130 8.09 -10.70 2.71
CA LYS A 130 9.15 -10.13 3.54
C LYS A 130 9.07 -8.61 3.46
N GLN A 131 9.07 -7.94 4.61
CA GLN A 131 9.01 -6.48 4.68
C GLN A 131 10.18 -5.86 3.92
N ARG A 132 9.89 -4.90 3.04
CA ARG A 132 10.92 -4.09 2.38
C ARG A 132 11.40 -2.99 3.31
N HIS A 133 12.71 -2.78 3.32
CA HIS A 133 13.31 -1.64 3.98
C HIS A 133 13.36 -0.48 2.99
N PHE A 134 12.85 0.68 3.38
CA PHE A 134 13.04 1.92 2.63
C PHE A 134 14.01 2.84 3.35
N ASN A 135 14.57 3.80 2.62
CA ASN A 135 15.31 4.90 3.22
C ASN A 135 14.41 5.76 4.14
N VAL A 136 15.03 6.62 4.95
CA VAL A 136 14.32 7.44 5.94
C VAL A 136 13.25 8.32 5.29
N GLN A 137 13.57 8.95 4.15
CA GLN A 137 12.64 9.85 3.46
C GLN A 137 11.36 9.12 3.01
N ARG A 138 11.50 7.95 2.39
CA ARG A 138 10.35 7.14 1.93
C ARG A 138 9.56 6.58 3.11
N ASN A 139 10.22 6.15 4.19
CA ASN A 139 9.52 5.70 5.39
C ASN A 139 8.68 6.82 6.02
N THR A 140 9.19 8.05 6.06
CA THR A 140 8.41 9.20 6.54
C THR A 140 7.17 9.42 5.68
N ALA A 141 7.30 9.41 4.35
CA ALA A 141 6.16 9.57 3.44
C ALA A 141 5.11 8.45 3.60
N VAL A 142 5.55 7.20 3.75
CA VAL A 142 4.67 6.06 4.04
C VAL A 142 3.92 6.27 5.36
N GLN A 143 4.62 6.70 6.41
CA GLN A 143 4.01 6.92 7.72
C GLN A 143 2.96 8.04 7.69
N GLU A 144 3.27 9.17 7.04
CA GLU A 144 2.34 10.29 6.88
C GLU A 144 1.05 9.88 6.16
N GLU A 145 1.17 9.10 5.08
CA GLU A 145 -0.01 8.64 4.35
C GLU A 145 -0.79 7.58 5.16
N VAL A 146 -0.12 6.68 5.87
CA VAL A 146 -0.77 5.73 6.79
C VAL A 146 -1.55 6.45 7.88
N ASP A 147 -0.97 7.47 8.52
CA ASP A 147 -1.62 8.25 9.57
C ASP A 147 -2.87 8.97 9.05
N LYS A 148 -2.79 9.52 7.83
CA LYS A 148 -3.91 10.16 7.15
C LYS A 148 -5.03 9.19 6.83
N LEU A 149 -4.72 7.99 6.33
CA LEU A 149 -5.70 6.94 6.04
C LEU A 149 -6.33 6.36 7.31
N LEU A 150 -5.55 6.24 8.40
CA LEU A 150 -6.05 5.85 9.72
C LEU A 150 -7.01 6.90 10.28
N LYS A 151 -6.66 8.18 10.18
CA LYS A 151 -7.52 9.30 10.62
C LYS A 151 -8.85 9.34 9.86
N ALA A 152 -8.81 9.10 8.55
CA ALA A 152 -9.98 8.96 7.69
C ALA A 152 -10.76 7.64 7.89
N ARG A 153 -10.24 6.71 8.72
CA ARG A 153 -10.83 5.39 9.03
C ARG A 153 -10.97 4.47 7.81
N PHE A 154 -10.17 4.66 6.76
CA PHE A 154 -10.16 3.75 5.60
C PHE A 154 -9.40 2.46 5.89
N ILE A 155 -8.36 2.57 6.70
CA ILE A 155 -7.58 1.42 7.16
C ILE A 155 -7.71 1.28 8.68
N LYS A 156 -7.40 0.07 9.16
CA LYS A 156 -7.39 -0.24 10.60
C LYS A 156 -6.29 -1.26 10.87
N GLU A 157 -5.80 -1.26 12.11
CA GLU A 157 -4.83 -2.25 12.55
C GLU A 157 -5.43 -3.67 12.48
N SER A 158 -4.65 -4.60 11.94
CA SER A 158 -4.98 -6.02 11.89
C SER A 158 -4.01 -6.80 12.77
N ARG A 159 -4.53 -7.56 13.74
CA ARG A 159 -3.71 -8.39 14.63
C ARG A 159 -3.45 -9.74 13.99
N TYR A 160 -2.17 -10.13 13.95
CA TYR A 160 -1.72 -11.43 13.42
C TYR A 160 -2.18 -11.71 11.97
N PRO A 161 -1.88 -10.83 10.99
CA PRO A 161 -2.29 -11.06 9.62
C PRO A 161 -1.62 -12.31 9.04
N GLU A 162 -2.39 -13.14 8.35
CA GLU A 162 -1.88 -14.27 7.56
C GLU A 162 -1.41 -13.84 6.16
N TRP A 163 -1.95 -12.73 5.66
CA TRP A 163 -1.61 -12.11 4.39
C TRP A 163 -0.87 -10.79 4.64
N ILE A 164 0.33 -10.64 4.06
CA ILE A 164 1.12 -9.39 4.14
C ILE A 164 1.63 -9.07 2.74
N ALA A 165 1.32 -7.87 2.27
CA ALA A 165 1.86 -7.32 1.03
C ALA A 165 2.72 -6.09 1.33
N ASN A 166 3.77 -5.89 0.55
CA ASN A 166 4.63 -4.72 0.68
C ASN A 166 3.97 -3.48 0.09
N VAL A 167 4.24 -2.33 0.71
CA VAL A 167 3.92 -1.01 0.14
C VAL A 167 4.81 -0.76 -1.07
N VAL A 168 4.24 -0.19 -2.13
CA VAL A 168 4.99 0.19 -3.34
C VAL A 168 4.86 1.70 -3.48
N MET A 169 6.01 2.39 -3.53
CA MET A 169 6.05 3.82 -3.84
C MET A 169 5.85 3.99 -5.34
N ILE A 170 5.00 4.95 -5.72
CA ILE A 170 4.83 5.37 -7.11
C ILE A 170 5.43 6.76 -7.20
N ASN A 171 6.38 6.90 -8.12
CA ASN A 171 7.19 8.09 -8.36
C ASN A 171 6.56 8.92 -9.49
#